data_AF-A0A661QR70-F1
#
_entry.id   AF-A0A661QR70-F1
#
_cell.length_a   1.000
_cell.length_b   1.000
_cell.length_c   1.000
_cell.angle_alpha   90.00
_cell.angle_beta   90.00
_cell.angle_gamma   90.00
#
_symmetry.space_group_name_H-M   'P 1'
#
loop_
_entity.id
_entity.type
_entity.pdbx_description
1 polymer ?
#
loop_
_entity_poly.entity_id
_entity_poly.type
_entity_poly.pdbx_seq_one_letter_code
_entity_poly.pdbx_strand_id
1 'polypeptide(L)'
;MNVEIYSFNTLERIWKETNDPFFREYPFEYIYGSQNSFKTVYVKNDRDLSDIHLTVDYIEDFELITKIFMKLYSKHRVFNMENILDLIDKHPDLRDINKGLKRNIEYTKELNERLRLIEKNKHLNKNKRED
;
A
#
# COMPACT_ATOMS: atom_id res chain seq x y z
N MET A 1 3.58 5.77 -4.73
CA MET A 1 2.14 5.83 -5.07
C MET A 1 1.67 4.41 -5.33
N ASN A 2 0.55 4.02 -4.75
CA ASN A 2 0.07 2.64 -4.84
C ASN A 2 -1.03 2.56 -5.91
N VAL A 3 -0.88 1.61 -6.82
CA VAL A 3 -1.88 1.29 -7.84
C VAL A 3 -1.94 -0.23 -7.92
N GLU A 4 -3.15 -0.76 -7.82
CA GLU A 4 -3.41 -2.18 -7.93
C GLU A 4 -4.46 -2.39 -9.01
N ILE A 5 -4.24 -3.39 -9.88
CA ILE A 5 -5.13 -3.69 -11.00
C ILE A 5 -5.50 -5.17 -10.91
N TYR A 6 -6.80 -5.44 -10.88
CA TYR A 6 -7.34 -6.79 -10.78
C TYR A 6 -8.30 -7.06 -11.92
N SER A 7 -8.26 -8.29 -12.45
CA SER A 7 -9.38 -8.78 -13.26
C SER A 7 -10.59 -9.01 -12.36
N PHE A 8 -11.80 -8.84 -12.90
CA PHE A 8 -13.02 -9.15 -12.15
C PHE A 8 -13.02 -10.60 -11.64
N ASN A 9 -12.58 -11.55 -12.47
CA ASN A 9 -12.49 -12.97 -12.10
C ASN A 9 -11.57 -13.21 -10.90
N THR A 10 -10.50 -12.42 -10.75
CA THR A 10 -9.62 -12.48 -9.59
C THR A 10 -10.38 -12.09 -8.33
N LEU A 11 -11.10 -10.95 -8.36
CA LEU A 11 -11.87 -10.48 -7.20
C LEU A 11 -13.03 -11.44 -6.87
N GLU A 12 -13.72 -11.97 -7.88
CA GLU A 12 -14.81 -12.94 -7.70
C GLU A 12 -14.31 -14.23 -7.04
N ARG A 13 -13.12 -14.70 -7.45
CA ARG A 13 -12.48 -15.87 -6.84
C ARG A 13 -12.14 -15.61 -5.37
N ILE A 14 -11.50 -14.48 -5.05
CA ILE A 14 -11.18 -14.12 -3.66
C ILE A 14 -12.46 -14.06 -2.82
N TRP A 15 -13.53 -13.46 -3.34
CA TRP A 15 -14.82 -13.40 -2.66
C TRP A 15 -15.40 -14.78 -2.31
N LYS A 16 -15.26 -15.76 -3.21
CA LYS A 16 -15.70 -17.15 -3.01
C LYS A 16 -14.78 -17.94 -2.08
N GLU A 17 -13.48 -17.66 -2.09
CA GLU A 17 -12.48 -18.41 -1.33
C GLU A 17 -12.27 -17.92 0.11
N THR A 18 -12.65 -16.67 0.43
CA THR A 18 -12.52 -16.13 1.80
C THR A 18 -13.69 -15.25 2.22
N ASN A 19 -14.05 -15.39 3.50
CA ASN A 19 -15.00 -14.52 4.21
C ASN A 19 -14.30 -13.55 5.18
N ASP A 20 -12.96 -13.56 5.26
CA ASP A 20 -12.23 -12.62 6.12
C ASP A 20 -12.35 -11.19 5.56
N PRO A 21 -12.90 -10.24 6.34
CA PRO A 21 -13.13 -8.87 5.87
C PRO A 21 -11.84 -8.15 5.46
N PHE A 22 -10.71 -8.43 6.10
CA PHE A 22 -9.43 -7.79 5.73
C PHE A 22 -8.93 -8.26 4.37
N PHE A 23 -9.06 -9.54 4.05
CA PHE A 23 -8.69 -10.02 2.71
C PHE A 23 -9.65 -9.56 1.62
N ARG A 24 -10.86 -9.11 1.98
CA ARG A 24 -11.81 -8.47 1.06
C ARG A 24 -11.50 -6.99 0.85
N GLU A 25 -11.03 -6.30 1.89
CA GLU A 25 -10.57 -4.91 1.81
C GLU A 25 -9.19 -4.79 1.14
N TYR A 26 -8.30 -5.74 1.44
CA TYR A 26 -6.92 -5.83 0.94
C TYR A 26 -6.71 -7.12 0.14
N PRO A 27 -7.29 -7.24 -1.07
CA PRO A 27 -7.20 -8.44 -1.89
C PRO A 27 -5.76 -8.78 -2.30
N PHE A 28 -4.87 -7.78 -2.35
CA PHE A 28 -3.43 -8.00 -2.58
C PHE A 28 -2.82 -8.97 -1.57
N GLU A 29 -3.15 -8.84 -0.28
CA GLU A 29 -2.58 -9.68 0.78
C GLU A 29 -2.98 -11.14 0.64
N TYR A 30 -4.23 -11.38 0.22
CA TYR A 30 -4.70 -12.72 -0.07
C TYR A 30 -3.93 -13.34 -1.24
N ILE A 31 -3.78 -12.57 -2.32
CA ILE A 31 -3.05 -13.01 -3.51
C ILE A 31 -1.59 -13.33 -3.17
N TYR A 32 -0.92 -12.41 -2.47
CA TYR A 32 0.49 -12.52 -2.09
C TYR A 32 0.75 -13.70 -1.14
N GLY A 33 -0.14 -13.91 -0.16
CA GLY A 33 -0.04 -15.01 0.79
C GLY A 33 -0.40 -16.39 0.19
N SER A 34 -1.17 -16.42 -0.90
CA SER A 34 -1.50 -17.67 -1.59
C SER A 34 -0.30 -18.12 -2.44
N GLN A 35 0.28 -19.28 -2.10
CA GLN A 35 1.46 -19.81 -2.79
C GLN A 35 1.16 -20.13 -4.27
N ASN A 36 1.38 -19.14 -5.15
CA ASN A 36 1.37 -19.23 -6.63
C ASN A 36 0.02 -19.56 -7.30
N SER A 37 -1.11 -19.26 -6.65
CA SER A 37 -2.43 -19.55 -7.25
C SER A 37 -2.93 -18.45 -8.22
N PHE A 38 -2.25 -17.31 -8.29
CA PHE A 38 -2.60 -16.19 -9.17
C PHE A 38 -1.43 -15.81 -10.07
N LYS A 39 -1.75 -15.34 -11.28
CA LYS A 39 -0.77 -14.70 -12.17
C LYS A 39 -0.60 -13.24 -11.73
N THR A 40 0.61 -12.85 -11.36
CA THR A 40 0.93 -11.50 -10.87
C THR A 40 2.08 -10.89 -11.65
N VAL A 41 2.06 -9.56 -11.80
CA VAL A 41 3.14 -8.77 -12.38
C VAL A 41 3.34 -7.54 -11.49
N TYR A 42 4.60 -7.19 -11.23
CA TYR A 42 4.97 -6.02 -10.44
C TYR A 42 5.59 -4.96 -11.35
N VAL A 43 4.96 -3.79 -11.42
CA VAL A 43 5.51 -2.63 -12.12
C VAL A 43 6.35 -1.84 -11.12
N LYS A 44 7.66 -1.82 -11.33
CA LYS A 44 8.59 -1.07 -10.47
C LYS A 44 8.84 0.31 -11.06
N ASN A 45 9.06 1.27 -10.19
CA ASN A 45 9.56 2.57 -10.59
C ASN A 45 11.08 2.48 -10.79
N ASP A 46 11.62 3.29 -11.72
CA ASP A 46 13.06 3.30 -12.01
C ASP A 46 13.90 3.88 -10.85
N ARG A 47 13.26 4.72 -10.04
CA ARG A 47 13.84 5.38 -8.87
C ARG A 47 13.11 5.01 -7.60
N ASP A 48 13.87 4.85 -6.52
CA ASP A 48 13.32 4.66 -5.18
C ASP A 48 12.75 5.99 -4.67
N LEU A 49 11.44 6.00 -4.41
CA LEU A 49 10.69 7.13 -3.87
C LEU A 49 9.94 6.73 -2.59
N SER A 50 10.39 5.67 -1.92
CA SER A 50 9.73 5.14 -0.73
C SER A 50 9.75 6.12 0.45
N ASP A 51 10.68 7.08 0.45
CA ASP A 51 10.80 8.15 1.44
C ASP A 51 9.74 9.25 1.27
N ILE A 52 9.21 9.44 0.06
CA ILE A 52 8.25 10.51 -0.24
C ILE A 52 6.82 10.08 0.11
N HIS A 53 6.18 10.80 1.03
CA HIS A 53 4.80 10.54 1.44
C HIS A 53 3.80 11.50 0.80
N LEU A 54 2.95 10.96 -0.09
CA LEU A 54 1.90 11.72 -0.76
C LEU A 54 0.51 11.06 -0.54
N THR A 55 0.25 10.58 0.68
CA THR A 55 -1.12 10.27 1.14
C THR A 55 -1.62 11.42 2.00
N VAL A 56 -2.80 11.31 2.61
CA VAL A 56 -3.37 12.34 3.49
C VAL A 56 -3.98 11.65 4.71
N ASP A 57 -3.14 11.03 5.53
CA ASP A 57 -3.56 10.28 6.72
C ASP A 57 -3.44 11.14 8.00
N TYR A 58 -2.46 12.05 8.01
CA TYR A 58 -2.17 12.98 9.12
C TYR A 58 -2.35 14.44 8.71
N ILE A 59 -2.39 15.34 9.69
CA ILE A 59 -2.51 16.78 9.43
C ILE A 59 -1.28 17.34 8.70
N GLU A 60 -0.10 16.80 9.01
CA GLU A 60 1.16 17.13 8.36
C GLU A 60 1.18 16.69 6.89
N ASP A 61 0.55 15.56 6.56
CA ASP A 61 0.38 15.13 5.17
C ASP A 61 -0.48 16.14 4.40
N PHE A 62 -1.59 16.58 5.01
CA PHE A 62 -2.45 17.60 4.42
C PHE A 62 -1.71 18.93 4.24
N GLU A 63 -0.86 19.33 5.21
CA GLU A 63 -0.02 20.51 5.09
C GLU A 63 0.96 20.40 3.91
N LEU A 64 1.63 19.26 3.77
CA LEU A 64 2.54 18.99 2.65
C LEU A 64 1.79 19.09 1.31
N ILE A 65 0.68 18.38 1.16
CA ILE A 65 -0.11 18.39 -0.09
C ILE A 65 -0.60 19.79 -0.40
N THR A 66 -1.04 20.56 0.61
CA THR A 66 -1.45 21.95 0.45
C THR A 66 -0.29 22.81 -0.08
N LYS A 67 0.91 22.72 0.51
CA LYS A 67 2.08 23.47 0.05
C LYS A 67 2.51 23.09 -1.37
N ILE A 68 2.47 21.81 -1.72
CA ILE A 68 2.75 21.33 -3.08
C ILE A 68 1.73 21.95 -4.04
N PHE A 69 0.44 21.86 -3.73
CA PHE A 69 -0.62 22.38 -4.57
C PHE A 69 -0.50 23.90 -4.75
N MET A 70 -0.27 24.66 -3.68
CA MET A 70 -0.08 26.12 -3.77
C MET A 70 1.12 26.54 -4.63
N LYS A 71 2.18 25.72 -4.67
CA LYS A 71 3.39 26.00 -5.46
C LYS A 71 3.26 25.62 -6.93
N LEU A 72 2.47 24.58 -7.26
CA LEU A 72 2.39 24.03 -8.62
C LEU A 72 1.09 24.35 -9.35
N TYR A 73 0.01 24.65 -8.62
CA TYR A 73 -1.29 24.89 -9.21
C TYR A 73 -1.30 26.16 -10.08
N SER A 74 -1.83 26.01 -11.28
CA SER A 74 -2.15 27.12 -12.16
C SER A 74 -3.46 26.81 -12.88
N LYS A 75 -4.33 27.81 -13.02
CA LYS A 75 -5.70 27.67 -13.55
C LYS A 75 -5.77 26.97 -14.92
N HIS A 76 -4.71 27.05 -15.71
CA HIS A 76 -4.65 26.52 -17.07
C HIS A 76 -3.60 25.42 -17.26
N ARG A 77 -3.07 24.86 -16.17
CA ARG A 77 -2.02 23.83 -16.24
C ARG A 77 -2.20 22.80 -15.14
N VAL A 78 -2.31 21.54 -15.56
CA VAL A 78 -2.19 20.39 -14.67
C VAL A 78 -0.71 20.11 -14.47
N PHE A 79 -0.30 19.86 -13.23
CA PHE A 79 1.04 19.37 -12.90
C PHE A 79 0.98 17.86 -12.67
N ASN A 80 2.10 17.18 -12.91
CA ASN A 80 2.21 15.72 -12.79
C ASN A 80 3.20 15.33 -11.69
N MET A 81 3.42 14.01 -11.54
CA MET A 81 4.34 13.46 -10.56
C MET A 81 5.75 14.03 -10.71
N GLU A 82 6.31 14.13 -11.92
CA GLU A 82 7.64 14.72 -12.14
C GLU A 82 7.73 16.16 -11.65
N ASN A 83 6.68 16.97 -11.84
CA ASN A 83 6.67 18.34 -11.31
C ASN A 83 6.67 18.38 -9.78
N ILE A 84 5.99 17.44 -9.12
CA ILE A 84 6.00 17.31 -7.65
C ILE A 84 7.40 16.93 -7.17
N LEU A 85 8.04 15.99 -7.86
CA LEU A 85 9.37 15.50 -7.53
C LEU A 85 10.44 16.56 -7.70
N ASP A 86 10.42 17.28 -8.83
CA ASP A 86 11.26 18.45 -9.08
C ASP A 86 11.10 19.51 -7.99
N LEU A 87 9.87 19.71 -7.49
CA LEU A 87 9.61 20.66 -6.42
C LEU A 87 10.22 20.20 -5.10
N ILE A 88 10.03 18.94 -4.74
CA ILE A 88 10.55 18.35 -3.50
C ILE A 88 12.09 18.33 -3.52
N ASP A 89 12.70 18.05 -4.67
CA ASP A 89 14.16 18.06 -4.81
C ASP A 89 14.74 19.48 -4.68
N LYS A 90 14.00 20.51 -5.13
CA LYS A 90 14.35 21.93 -4.95
C LYS A 90 14.03 22.48 -3.56
N HIS A 91 13.11 21.85 -2.85
CA HIS A 91 12.64 22.24 -1.52
C HIS A 91 12.65 21.05 -0.56
N PRO A 92 13.83 20.59 -0.10
CA PRO A 92 13.94 19.43 0.79
C PRO A 92 13.17 19.59 2.11
N ASP A 93 12.92 20.82 2.56
CA ASP A 93 12.09 21.15 3.71
C ASP A 93 10.65 20.60 3.60
N LEU A 94 10.14 20.42 2.37
CA LEU A 94 8.86 19.76 2.15
C LEU A 94 8.89 18.30 2.60
N ARG A 95 10.02 17.60 2.46
CA ARG A 95 10.16 16.21 2.94
C ARG A 95 10.07 16.12 4.46
N ASP A 96 10.50 17.16 5.16
CA ASP A 96 10.58 17.14 6.63
C ASP A 96 9.20 17.29 7.30
N ILE A 97 8.18 17.78 6.57
CA ILE A 97 6.85 18.08 7.12
C ILE A 97 6.19 16.84 7.73
N ASN A 98 6.15 15.74 6.99
CA ASN A 98 5.54 14.49 7.42
C ASN A 98 6.57 13.37 7.65
N LYS A 99 7.83 13.76 7.83
CA LYS A 99 8.92 12.83 8.05
C LYS A 99 8.75 12.09 9.37
N GLY A 100 8.95 10.79 9.32
CA GLY A 100 8.88 9.93 10.51
C GLY A 100 7.46 9.55 10.93
N LEU A 101 6.43 10.02 10.23
CA LEU A 101 5.09 9.50 10.41
C LEU A 101 5.03 8.04 9.97
N LYS A 102 4.40 7.22 10.81
CA LYS A 102 4.21 5.80 10.51
C LYS A 102 3.08 5.65 9.51
N ARG A 103 3.28 4.78 8.53
CA ARG A 103 2.27 4.47 7.52
C ARG A 103 1.49 3.22 7.88
N ASN A 104 0.26 3.15 7.37
CA ASN A 104 -0.55 1.93 7.35
C ASN A 104 -0.59 1.21 8.71
N ILE A 105 -0.70 1.96 9.82
CA ILE A 105 -0.55 1.40 11.17
C ILE A 105 -1.56 0.29 11.41
N GLU A 106 -2.84 0.56 11.16
CA GLU A 106 -3.89 -0.42 11.40
C GLU A 106 -3.81 -1.60 10.41
N TYR A 107 -3.64 -1.31 9.11
CA TYR A 107 -3.40 -2.34 8.11
C TYR A 107 -2.23 -3.27 8.49
N THR A 108 -1.11 -2.72 8.97
CA THR A 108 0.08 -3.51 9.34
C THR A 108 -0.21 -4.38 10.56
N LYS A 109 -0.94 -3.85 11.54
CA LYS A 109 -1.36 -4.59 12.73
C LYS A 109 -2.27 -5.75 12.35
N GLU A 110 -3.28 -5.48 11.53
CA GLU A 110 -4.25 -6.47 11.05
C GLU A 110 -3.63 -7.57 10.18
N LEU A 111 -2.68 -7.21 9.31
CA LEU A 111 -1.95 -8.17 8.49
C LEU A 111 -1.12 -9.12 9.36
N ASN A 112 -0.37 -8.57 10.31
CA ASN A 112 0.48 -9.36 11.21
C ASN A 112 -0.32 -10.33 12.06
N GLU A 113 -1.51 -9.94 12.52
CA GLU A 113 -2.41 -10.83 13.25
C GLU A 113 -2.81 -12.06 12.41
N ARG A 114 -3.17 -11.85 11.14
CA ARG A 114 -3.57 -12.93 10.23
C ARG A 114 -2.42 -13.84 9.86
N LEU A 115 -1.24 -13.28 9.61
CA LEU A 115 -0.04 -14.08 9.35
C LEU A 115 0.29 -15.00 10.54
N ARG A 116 0.20 -14.50 11.78
CA ARG A 116 0.38 -15.31 12.99
C ARG A 116 -0.64 -16.45 13.11
N LEU A 117 -1.91 -16.17 12.82
CA LEU A 117 -2.97 -17.18 12.84
C LEU A 117 -2.75 -18.28 11.78
N ILE A 118 -2.35 -17.89 10.56
CA ILE A 118 -2.04 -18.82 9.47
C ILE A 118 -0.86 -19.73 9.86
N GLU A 119 0.20 -19.16 10.43
CA GLU A 119 1.37 -19.92 10.88
C GLU A 119 1.00 -20.93 11.98
N LYS A 120 0.26 -20.49 13.00
CA LYS A 120 -0.22 -21.37 14.09
C LYS A 120 -1.05 -22.55 13.55
N ASN A 121 -1.93 -22.30 12.59
CA ASN A 121 -2.76 -23.34 11.98
C ASN A 121 -1.96 -24.33 11.14
N LYS A 122 -0.87 -23.91 10.48
CA LYS A 122 0.06 -24.82 9.77
C LYS A 122 0.74 -25.78 10.75
N HIS A 123 1.21 -25.28 11.89
CA HIS A 123 1.84 -26.12 12.92
C HIS A 123 0.87 -27.14 13.53
N LEU A 124 -0.36 -26.72 13.86
CA LEU A 124 -1.40 -27.62 14.37
C LEU A 124 -1.75 -28.75 13.39
N ASN A 125 -1.81 -28.45 12.09
CA ASN A 125 -2.13 -29.44 11.06
C ASN A 125 -0.95 -30.35 10.69
N LYS A 126 0.29 -29.97 11.01
CA LYS A 126 1.46 -30.82 10.85
C LYS A 126 1.51 -31.89 11.95
N ASN A 127 1.29 -31.49 13.20
CA ASN A 127 1.30 -32.41 14.35
C ASN A 127 0.17 -33.46 14.26
N LYS A 128 -0.98 -33.14 13.65
CA LYS A 128 -2.08 -34.10 13.44
C LYS A 128 -1.85 -35.13 12.33
N ARG A 129 -0.79 -35.01 11.52
CA ARG A 129 -0.46 -35.96 10.43
C ARG A 129 0.67 -36.92 10.81
N GLU A 130 1.25 -36.76 12.00
CA GLU A 130 2.35 -37.57 12.52
C GLU A 130 1.87 -38.57 13.60
N ASP A 131 0.56 -38.63 13.87
CA ASP A 131 -0.15 -39.63 14.69
C ASP A 131 -1.10 -40.47 13.82
#